data_AF-A0A6S6TJB0-F1
#
_entry.id   AF-A0A6S6TJB0-F1
#
_cell.length_a   1.000
_cell.length_b   1.000
_cell.length_c   1.000
_cell.angle_alpha   90.00
_cell.angle_beta   90.00
_cell.angle_gamma   90.00
#
_symmetry.space_group_name_H-M   'P 1'
#
loop_
_entity.id
_entity.type
_entity.pdbx_description
1 polymer ?
#
loop_
_entity_poly.entity_id
_entity_poly.type
_entity_poly.pdbx_seq_one_letter_code
_entity_poly.pdbx_strand_id
1 'polypeptide(L)' 'TLARDLVELTKTHTIDDSAIYDQFPHTQHVESGVFLRKK' A
#
# COMPACT_ATOMS: atom_id res chain seq x y z
N THR A 1 5.38 -7.46 -0.45
CA THR A 1 6.23 -6.58 -1.29
C THR A 1 5.97 -5.12 -0.96
N LEU A 2 4.72 -4.65 -1.06
CA LEU A 2 4.31 -3.26 -0.78
C LEU A 2 4.95 -2.64 0.48
N ALA A 3 4.86 -3.29 1.65
CA ALA A 3 5.42 -2.77 2.89
C ALA A 3 6.93 -2.49 2.80
N ARG A 4 7.69 -3.34 2.11
CA ARG A 4 9.13 -3.14 1.89
C ARG A 4 9.37 -1.94 0.98
N ASP A 5 8.58 -1.82 -0.09
CA ASP A 5 8.77 -0.76 -1.09
C ASP A 5 8.39 0.62 -0.53
N LEU A 6 7.40 0.68 0.38
CA LEU A 6 7.04 1.90 1.09
C LEU A 6 8.16 2.45 1.99
N VAL A 7 9.08 1.62 2.46
CA VAL A 7 10.28 2.09 3.21
C VAL A 7 11.13 3.04 2.35
N GLU A 8 11.22 2.78 1.05
CA GLU A 8 11.98 3.64 0.13
C GLU A 8 11.10 4.80 -0.37
N LEU A 9 9.88 4.51 -0.81
CA LEU A 9 9.01 5.50 -1.44
C LEU A 9 8.63 6.63 -0.48
N THR A 10 8.48 6.36 0.81
CA THR A 10 8.16 7.38 1.83
C THR A 10 9.30 8.38 2.11
N LYS A 11 10.52 8.11 1.60
CA LYS A 11 11.60 9.11 1.63
C LYS A 11 11.25 10.31 0.74
N THR A 12 10.61 10.07 -0.39
CA THR A 12 10.30 11.10 -1.41
C THR A 12 8.81 11.44 -1.51
N HIS A 13 7.93 10.56 -1.05
CA HIS A 13 6.48 10.73 -1.08
C HIS A 13 5.89 10.64 0.34
N THR A 14 4.67 11.12 0.49
CA THR A 14 3.82 10.96 1.67
C THR A 14 2.66 10.04 1.32
N ILE A 15 2.21 9.24 2.27
CA ILE A 15 1.00 8.43 2.12
C ILE A 15 -0.19 9.35 2.40
N ASP A 16 -1.02 9.58 1.39
CA ASP A 16 -2.21 10.41 1.51
C ASP A 16 -3.43 9.56 1.92
N ASP A 17 -3.54 8.36 1.36
CA ASP A 17 -4.64 7.44 1.62
C ASP A 17 -4.21 5.97 1.44
N SER A 18 -4.97 5.04 2.02
CA SER A 18 -4.75 3.60 1.86
C SER A 18 -6.05 2.82 1.98
N ALA A 19 -6.16 1.75 1.20
CA ALA A 19 -7.33 0.87 1.20
C ALA A 19 -6.92 -0.61 1.18
N ILE A 20 -7.76 -1.45 1.80
CA ILE A 20 -7.67 -2.90 1.76
C ILE A 20 -8.82 -3.44 0.93
N TYR A 21 -8.55 -4.43 0.10
CA TYR A 21 -9.53 -5.08 -0.77
C TYR A 21 -9.54 -6.59 -0.48
N ASP A 22 -10.72 -7.11 -0.16
CA ASP A 22 -10.95 -8.57 -0.05
C ASP A 22 -11.18 -9.19 -1.44
N GLN A 23 -10.14 -9.11 -2.28
CA GLN A 23 -10.20 -9.60 -3.66
C GLN A 23 -10.24 -11.13 -3.75
N PHE A 24 -9.75 -11.83 -2.71
CA PHE A 24 -9.67 -13.29 -2.65
C PHE A 24 -10.30 -13.82 -1.36
N PRO A 25 -11.64 -13.83 -1.26
CA PRO A 25 -12.35 -14.23 -0.06
C PRO A 25 -11.98 -15.64 0.40
N HIS A 26 -11.94 -15.83 1.72
CA HIS A 26 -11.62 -17.11 2.38
C HIS A 26 -10.21 -17.66 2.09
N THR A 27 -9.30 -16.81 1.59
CA THR A 27 -7.88 -17.12 1.48
C THR A 27 -7.07 -16.27 2.46
N GLN A 28 -5.77 -16.54 2.58
CA GLN A 28 -4.86 -15.70 3.36
C GLN A 28 -4.32 -14.50 2.56
N HIS A 29 -4.71 -14.35 1.29
CA HIS A 29 -4.22 -13.26 0.45
C HIS A 29 -4.90 -11.95 0.85
N VAL A 30 -4.11 -10.88 0.94
CA VAL A 30 -4.58 -9.53 1.21
C VAL A 30 -4.11 -8.64 0.07
N GLU A 31 -5.06 -8.01 -0.61
CA GLU A 31 -4.76 -6.99 -1.60
C GLU A 31 -4.94 -5.60 -0.96
N SER A 32 -4.04 -4.67 -1.29
CA SER A 32 -4.09 -3.32 -0.71
C SER A 32 -3.49 -2.28 -1.65
N GLY A 33 -4.03 -1.08 -1.60
CA GLY A 33 -3.58 0.07 -2.38
C GLY A 33 -3.18 1.23 -1.48
N VAL A 34 -2.21 2.02 -1.93
CA VAL A 34 -1.73 3.21 -1.21
C VAL A 34 -1.59 4.36 -2.19
N PHE A 35 -2.18 5.51 -1.86
CA PHE A 35 -2.03 6.72 -2.65
C PHE A 35 -0.83 7.51 -2.14
N LEU A 36 0.19 7.66 -2.99
CA LEU A 36 1.43 8.36 -2.67
C LEU A 36 1.45 9.74 -3.34
N ARG A 37 1.62 10.79 -2.54
CA ARG A 37 1.79 12.17 -3.01
C ARG A 37 3.24 12.61 -2.81
N LYS A 38 3.88 13.12 -3.86
CA LYS A 38 5.25 13.63 -3.78
C LYS A 38 5.32 14.79 -2.76
N LYS A 39 6.38 14.80 -1.94
CA LYS A 39 6.66 15.91 -1.01
C LYS A 39 6.90 17.22 -1.76
#